data_AF-A0A811ZW03-F1
#
_entry.id   AF-A0A811ZW03-F1
#
_cell.length_a   1.000
_cell.length_b   1.000
_cell.length_c   1.000
_cell.angle_alpha   90.00
_cell.angle_beta   90.00
_cell.angle_gamma   90.00
#
_symmetry.space_group_name_H-M   'P 1'
#
loop_
_entity.id
_entity.type
_entity.pdbx_description
1 polymer ?
#
loop_
_entity_poly.entity_id
_entity_poly.type
_entity_poly.pdbx_seq_one_letter_code
_entity_poly.pdbx_strand_id
1 'polypeptide(L)'
;MLATLWLLSLSLPTLWAYTLISCAYKSLCQQALVSGNDVVLQCDYPKAFWYFSSVLGEEPLLLSSMPHIKKLPGGSLQLTNPQPSQTGLYHCQDNDSALVVEYEIDFQDVSTLHITHKDLGQKPLQNETLGLSGHVLIFTRWEPWQDCNRCGEPGERKRLGYCYIEEHLEKPMPCWLYLRTKKARYSRMRPELQVEACLVPCNHVKEIDQPYFIFDIYQLGKLTNNVWLTCPLASIYR
;
A
#
# COMPACT_ATOMS: atom_id res chain seq x y z
N MET A 1 -17.59 -21.91 50.99
CA MET A 1 -17.88 -21.91 49.54
C MET A 1 -17.27 -20.66 48.94
N LEU A 2 -16.11 -20.76 48.28
CA LEU A 2 -15.49 -19.65 47.56
C LEU A 2 -15.85 -19.77 46.08
N ALA A 3 -16.59 -18.78 45.56
CA ALA A 3 -16.88 -18.67 44.15
C ALA A 3 -15.68 -18.04 43.44
N THR A 4 -14.95 -18.83 42.65
CA THR A 4 -13.93 -18.35 41.71
C THR A 4 -14.61 -17.72 40.50
N LEU A 5 -14.55 -16.39 40.36
CA LEU A 5 -14.89 -15.72 39.11
C LEU A 5 -13.80 -16.00 38.07
N TRP A 6 -14.14 -16.73 37.02
CA TRP A 6 -13.33 -16.84 35.81
C TRP A 6 -13.52 -15.57 34.96
N LEU A 7 -12.49 -14.72 34.90
CA LEU A 7 -12.38 -13.67 33.91
C LEU A 7 -12.01 -14.32 32.57
N LEU A 8 -13.01 -14.47 31.69
CA LEU A 8 -12.78 -14.74 30.27
C LEU A 8 -12.11 -13.51 29.66
N SER A 9 -10.80 -13.57 29.42
CA SER A 9 -10.10 -12.61 28.58
C SER A 9 -10.59 -12.78 27.14
N LEU A 10 -11.61 -12.00 26.78
CA LEU A 10 -11.97 -11.73 25.38
C LEU A 10 -10.80 -10.95 24.77
N SER A 11 -9.84 -11.66 24.19
CA SER A 11 -8.91 -11.07 23.24
C SER A 11 -9.74 -10.68 22.01
N LEU A 12 -10.21 -9.42 21.94
CA LEU A 12 -10.65 -8.89 20.66
C LEU A 12 -9.44 -8.96 19.71
N PRO A 13 -9.56 -9.61 18.54
CA PRO A 13 -8.53 -9.49 17.53
C PRO A 13 -8.35 -8.01 17.26
N THR A 14 -7.12 -7.54 17.32
CA THR A 14 -6.77 -6.17 16.96
C THR A 14 -7.44 -5.86 15.62
N LEU A 15 -8.21 -4.78 15.54
CA LEU A 15 -8.76 -4.30 14.28
C LEU A 15 -7.57 -3.90 13.42
N TRP A 16 -7.11 -4.82 12.57
CA TRP A 16 -6.11 -4.52 11.56
C TRP A 16 -6.78 -3.51 10.63
N ALA A 17 -6.22 -2.29 10.57
CA ALA A 17 -6.59 -1.38 9.52
C ALA A 17 -6.16 -2.04 8.21
N TYR A 18 -7.11 -2.31 7.32
CA TYR A 18 -6.84 -2.74 5.96
C TYR A 18 -6.91 -1.52 5.06
N THR A 19 -6.03 -1.44 4.05
CA THR A 19 -6.20 -0.41 3.02
C THR A 19 -7.35 -0.83 2.11
N LEU A 20 -8.47 -0.12 2.14
CA LEU A 20 -9.59 -0.35 1.23
C LEU A 20 -9.34 0.41 -0.08
N ILE A 21 -9.32 -0.30 -1.21
CA ILE A 21 -9.20 0.27 -2.55
C ILE A 21 -10.54 0.14 -3.27
N SER A 22 -11.12 1.29 -3.61
CA SER A 22 -12.43 1.40 -4.25
C SER A 22 -12.30 2.02 -5.63
N CYS A 23 -12.99 1.47 -6.62
CA CYS A 23 -13.03 2.01 -7.97
C CYS A 23 -14.47 2.08 -8.46
N ALA A 24 -14.73 2.92 -9.46
CA ALA A 24 -16.09 3.11 -9.96
C ALA A 24 -16.62 1.82 -10.60
N TYR A 25 -17.93 1.62 -10.53
CA TYR A 25 -18.59 0.48 -11.17
C TYR A 25 -18.28 0.44 -12.68
N LYS A 26 -17.94 -0.75 -13.19
CA LYS A 26 -17.54 -0.99 -14.59
C LYS A 26 -16.36 -0.12 -15.05
N SER A 27 -15.43 0.15 -14.15
CA SER A 27 -14.19 0.88 -14.47
C SER A 27 -12.95 0.04 -14.19
N LEU A 28 -11.86 0.44 -14.85
CA LEU A 28 -10.50 0.03 -14.56
C LEU A 28 -9.81 1.15 -13.79
N CYS A 29 -9.21 0.80 -12.66
CA CYS A 29 -8.35 1.72 -11.94
C CYS A 29 -6.94 1.16 -11.82
N GLN A 30 -5.98 2.07 -11.94
CA GLN A 30 -4.56 1.74 -11.89
C GLN A 30 -3.94 2.38 -10.64
N GLN A 31 -3.28 1.57 -9.80
CA GLN A 31 -2.70 2.06 -8.56
C GLN A 31 -1.38 1.37 -8.21
N ALA A 32 -0.44 2.12 -7.64
CA ALA A 32 0.75 1.58 -7.01
C ALA A 32 0.54 1.46 -5.50
N LEU A 33 0.99 0.36 -4.92
CA LEU A 33 0.97 0.04 -3.50
C LEU A 33 2.34 -0.49 -3.08
N VAL A 34 2.65 -0.38 -1.78
CA VAL A 34 3.85 -1.01 -1.23
C VAL A 34 3.53 -2.46 -0.90
N SER A 35 4.40 -3.39 -1.30
CA SER A 35 4.25 -4.81 -1.00
C SER A 35 4.23 -5.07 0.52
N GLY A 36 3.63 -6.19 0.88
CA GLY A 36 3.54 -6.67 2.26
C GLY A 36 2.52 -5.97 3.17
N ASN A 37 1.80 -4.98 2.65
CA ASN A 37 0.67 -4.34 3.33
C ASN A 37 -0.64 -5.01 2.91
N ASP A 38 -1.43 -5.46 3.89
CA ASP A 38 -2.74 -6.02 3.62
C ASP A 38 -3.65 -4.99 2.92
N VAL A 39 -4.35 -5.44 1.89
CA VAL A 39 -5.22 -4.61 1.06
C VAL A 39 -6.54 -5.33 0.82
N VAL A 40 -7.61 -4.54 0.77
CA VAL A 40 -8.95 -5.01 0.38
C VAL A 40 -9.33 -4.31 -0.91
N LEU A 41 -9.53 -5.08 -1.98
CA LEU A 41 -10.10 -4.59 -3.23
C LEU A 41 -11.62 -4.69 -3.13
N GLN A 42 -12.30 -3.54 -3.20
CA GLN A 42 -13.75 -3.49 -3.04
C GLN A 42 -14.46 -4.16 -4.22
N CYS A 43 -15.48 -4.94 -3.94
CA CYS A 43 -16.43 -5.34 -4.96
C CYS A 43 -17.78 -5.54 -4.30
N ASP A 44 -18.71 -4.63 -4.59
CA ASP A 44 -20.04 -4.57 -3.95
C ASP A 44 -21.02 -5.55 -4.60
N TYR A 45 -20.57 -6.78 -4.81
CA TYR A 45 -21.38 -7.85 -5.39
C TYR A 45 -21.21 -9.15 -4.61
N PRO A 46 -22.21 -9.52 -3.79
CA PRO A 46 -22.17 -10.78 -3.05
C PRO A 46 -21.95 -11.96 -3.99
N LYS A 47 -21.08 -12.88 -3.57
CA LYS A 47 -20.70 -14.08 -4.34
C LYS A 47 -19.90 -13.82 -5.63
N ALA A 48 -19.42 -12.61 -5.91
CA ALA A 48 -18.60 -12.32 -7.09
C ALA A 48 -17.39 -13.25 -7.30
N PHE A 49 -17.10 -13.59 -8.56
CA PHE A 49 -15.90 -14.32 -8.94
C PHE A 49 -14.74 -13.36 -9.12
N TRP A 50 -13.57 -13.76 -8.64
CA TRP A 50 -12.34 -13.00 -8.77
C TRP A 50 -11.31 -13.78 -9.54
N TYR A 51 -10.68 -13.11 -10.48
CA TYR A 51 -9.56 -13.66 -11.21
C TYR A 51 -8.39 -12.69 -11.22
N PHE A 52 -7.21 -13.24 -11.47
CA PHE A 52 -5.96 -12.52 -11.53
C PHE A 52 -5.20 -12.85 -12.80
N SER A 53 -4.68 -11.83 -13.47
CA SER A 53 -3.74 -11.94 -14.58
C SER A 53 -2.45 -11.22 -14.23
N SER A 54 -1.36 -11.98 -14.14
CA SER A 54 -0.02 -11.44 -13.88
C SER A 54 0.46 -10.57 -15.04
N VAL A 55 1.19 -9.48 -14.74
CA VAL A 55 1.88 -8.68 -15.77
C VAL A 55 2.91 -9.47 -16.59
N LEU A 56 3.30 -10.66 -16.11
CA LEU A 56 4.21 -11.56 -16.81
C LEU A 56 3.55 -12.34 -17.96
N GLY A 57 2.24 -12.17 -18.18
CA GLY A 57 1.51 -12.75 -19.32
C GLY A 57 1.01 -14.17 -19.11
N GLU A 58 0.60 -14.50 -17.88
CA GLU A 58 0.00 -15.80 -17.54
C GLU A 58 -1.52 -15.80 -17.78
N GLU A 59 -2.09 -16.98 -18.03
CA GLU A 59 -3.54 -17.19 -18.15
C GLU A 59 -4.28 -16.73 -16.87
N PRO A 60 -5.49 -16.15 -16.97
CA PRO A 60 -6.24 -15.70 -15.81
C PRO A 60 -6.48 -16.82 -14.80
N LEU A 61 -6.09 -16.59 -13.55
CA LEU A 61 -6.24 -17.53 -12.45
C LEU A 61 -7.45 -17.18 -11.59
N LEU A 62 -8.35 -18.14 -11.38
CA LEU A 62 -9.43 -17.99 -10.41
C LEU A 62 -8.85 -17.96 -8.99
N LEU A 63 -9.12 -16.89 -8.24
CA LEU A 63 -8.46 -16.61 -6.96
C LEU A 63 -9.05 -17.37 -5.75
N SER A 64 -9.99 -18.28 -5.97
CA SER A 64 -10.72 -18.99 -4.91
C SER A 64 -9.86 -19.95 -4.05
N SER A 65 -8.60 -20.20 -4.41
CA SER A 65 -7.76 -21.24 -3.81
C SER A 65 -6.35 -20.78 -3.39
N MET A 66 -6.08 -19.47 -3.40
CA MET A 66 -4.75 -18.95 -3.00
C MET A 66 -4.64 -18.71 -1.48
N PRO A 67 -3.57 -19.15 -0.81
CA PRO A 67 -3.46 -19.14 0.66
C PRO A 67 -3.40 -17.73 1.29
N HIS A 68 -3.01 -16.72 0.51
CA HIS A 68 -2.89 -15.32 0.96
C HIS A 68 -4.03 -14.43 0.45
N ILE A 69 -5.12 -15.05 -0.01
CA ILE A 69 -6.26 -14.36 -0.59
C ILE A 69 -7.53 -14.86 0.07
N LYS A 70 -8.39 -13.94 0.47
CA LYS A 70 -9.65 -14.24 1.13
C LYS A 70 -10.77 -13.42 0.50
N LYS A 71 -11.80 -14.09 0.00
CA LYS A 71 -13.05 -13.43 -0.41
C LYS A 71 -13.87 -13.07 0.82
N LEU A 72 -14.26 -11.81 0.93
CA LEU A 72 -15.09 -11.29 2.01
C LEU A 72 -16.58 -11.52 1.72
N PRO A 73 -17.45 -11.59 2.75
CA PRO A 73 -18.88 -11.85 2.57
C PRO A 73 -19.59 -10.88 1.61
N GLY A 74 -19.13 -9.63 1.53
CA GLY A 74 -19.67 -8.60 0.63
C GLY A 74 -19.27 -8.73 -0.84
N GLY A 75 -18.34 -9.64 -1.18
CA GLY A 75 -17.81 -9.78 -2.54
C GLY A 75 -16.37 -9.30 -2.70
N SER A 76 -15.93 -8.35 -1.87
CA SER A 76 -14.57 -7.79 -1.87
C SER A 76 -13.48 -8.86 -1.67
N LEU A 77 -12.28 -8.57 -2.16
CA LEU A 77 -11.11 -9.44 -2.09
C LEU A 77 -10.09 -8.88 -1.09
N GLN A 78 -9.75 -9.66 -0.07
CA GLN A 78 -8.65 -9.35 0.84
C GLN A 78 -7.38 -10.06 0.37
N LEU A 79 -6.31 -9.31 0.17
CA LEU A 79 -4.96 -9.79 -0.10
C LEU A 79 -4.12 -9.57 1.16
N THR A 80 -3.54 -10.63 1.70
CA THR A 80 -2.70 -10.57 2.91
C THR A 80 -1.23 -10.59 2.51
N ASN A 81 -0.44 -9.63 2.98
CA ASN A 81 0.99 -9.52 2.71
C ASN A 81 1.35 -9.70 1.20
N PRO A 82 0.72 -8.93 0.29
CA PRO A 82 0.86 -9.13 -1.15
C PRO A 82 2.31 -8.91 -1.62
N GLN A 83 2.80 -9.78 -2.49
CA GLN A 83 4.17 -9.74 -3.01
C GLN A 83 4.25 -9.03 -4.37
N PRO A 84 5.43 -8.53 -4.78
CA PRO A 84 5.60 -7.94 -6.11
C PRO A 84 5.24 -8.87 -7.28
N SER A 85 5.33 -10.18 -7.09
CA SER A 85 4.88 -11.17 -8.09
C SER A 85 3.37 -11.18 -8.31
N GLN A 86 2.60 -10.54 -7.43
CA GLN A 86 1.16 -10.38 -7.53
C GLN A 86 0.77 -9.04 -8.19
N THR A 87 1.73 -8.29 -8.75
CA THR A 87 1.46 -7.16 -9.63
C THR A 87 0.73 -7.63 -10.89
N GLY A 88 -0.39 -6.99 -11.22
CA GLY A 88 -1.24 -7.43 -12.32
C GLY A 88 -2.67 -6.90 -12.26
N LEU A 89 -3.51 -7.53 -13.08
CA LEU A 89 -4.92 -7.20 -13.21
C LEU A 89 -5.77 -8.14 -12.35
N TYR A 90 -6.54 -7.56 -11.45
CA TYR A 90 -7.56 -8.25 -10.65
C TYR A 90 -8.93 -7.85 -11.17
N HIS A 91 -9.74 -8.83 -11.59
CA HIS A 91 -11.06 -8.56 -12.13
C HIS A 91 -12.16 -9.22 -11.30
N CYS A 92 -13.16 -8.42 -10.93
CA CYS A 92 -14.35 -8.87 -10.23
C CYS A 92 -15.50 -9.05 -11.23
N GLN A 93 -16.12 -10.23 -11.24
CA GLN A 93 -17.28 -10.55 -12.06
C GLN A 93 -18.47 -10.98 -11.21
N ASP A 94 -19.67 -10.69 -11.68
CA ASP A 94 -20.89 -11.23 -11.09
C ASP A 94 -21.12 -12.70 -11.49
N ASN A 95 -22.26 -13.26 -11.06
CA ASN A 95 -22.59 -14.66 -11.31
C ASN A 95 -22.95 -14.95 -12.78
N ASP A 96 -23.23 -13.91 -13.57
CA ASP A 96 -23.54 -13.98 -15.00
C ASP A 96 -22.31 -13.66 -15.86
N SER A 97 -21.12 -13.65 -15.24
CA SER A 97 -19.84 -13.29 -15.85
C SER A 97 -19.77 -11.84 -16.34
N ALA A 98 -20.66 -10.96 -15.87
CA ALA A 98 -20.58 -9.54 -16.18
C ALA A 98 -19.52 -8.86 -15.31
N LEU A 99 -18.74 -7.98 -15.92
CA LEU A 99 -17.72 -7.20 -15.23
C LEU A 99 -18.35 -6.24 -14.21
N VAL A 100 -17.86 -6.28 -12.97
CA VAL A 100 -18.22 -5.35 -11.89
C VAL A 100 -17.17 -4.26 -11.75
N VAL A 101 -15.89 -4.62 -11.67
CA VAL A 101 -14.77 -3.68 -11.49
C VAL A 101 -13.43 -4.36 -11.79
N GLU A 102 -12.45 -3.59 -12.27
CA GLU A 102 -11.08 -4.04 -12.52
C GLU A 102 -10.05 -3.17 -11.79
N TYR A 103 -9.03 -3.83 -11.26
CA TYR A 103 -7.91 -3.21 -10.55
C TYR A 103 -6.59 -3.63 -11.19
N GLU A 104 -5.86 -2.68 -11.75
CA GLU A 104 -4.48 -2.89 -12.18
C GLU A 104 -3.54 -2.38 -11.08
N ILE A 105 -2.95 -3.30 -10.33
CA ILE A 105 -2.20 -2.98 -9.12
C ILE A 105 -0.72 -3.30 -9.31
N ASP A 106 0.11 -2.31 -9.00
CA ASP A 106 1.56 -2.45 -8.86
C ASP A 106 1.97 -2.58 -7.39
N PHE A 107 2.36 -3.77 -6.95
CA PHE A 107 2.98 -3.99 -5.64
C PHE A 107 4.50 -3.75 -5.71
N GLN A 108 4.92 -2.54 -5.35
CA GLN A 108 6.32 -2.15 -5.32
C GLN A 108 7.04 -2.71 -4.10
N ASP A 109 8.21 -3.31 -4.33
CA ASP A 109 8.94 -4.08 -3.32
C ASP A 109 9.41 -3.22 -2.14
N VAL A 110 8.79 -3.42 -0.98
CA VAL A 110 9.13 -2.75 0.27
C VAL A 110 10.57 -2.98 0.71
N SER A 111 11.17 -4.13 0.36
CA SER A 111 12.56 -4.43 0.74
C SER A 111 13.57 -3.52 0.04
N THR A 112 13.14 -2.84 -1.03
CA THR A 112 13.96 -1.90 -1.81
C THR A 112 13.72 -0.44 -1.45
N LEU A 113 12.85 -0.15 -0.47
CA LEU A 113 12.43 1.19 -0.10
C LEU A 113 13.62 2.12 0.17
N HIS A 114 13.64 3.29 -0.50
CA HIS A 114 14.63 4.32 -0.25
C HIS A 114 14.10 5.37 0.73
N ILE A 115 14.76 5.53 1.88
CA ILE A 115 14.32 6.41 2.95
C ILE A 115 15.20 7.67 2.97
N THR A 116 14.57 8.84 3.03
CA THR A 116 15.26 10.13 3.14
C THR A 116 14.69 11.00 4.25
N HIS A 117 15.58 11.66 4.99
CA HIS A 117 15.24 12.63 6.03
C HIS A 117 15.51 14.04 5.55
N LYS A 118 14.45 14.81 5.35
CA LYS A 118 14.54 16.14 4.73
C LYS A 118 15.35 17.12 5.58
N ASP A 119 15.17 17.12 6.90
CA ASP A 119 15.88 18.04 7.80
C ASP A 119 17.37 17.72 7.96
N LEU A 120 17.81 16.53 7.53
CA LEU A 120 19.22 16.16 7.48
C LEU A 120 19.86 16.52 6.12
N GLY A 121 19.12 17.22 5.24
CA GLY A 121 19.58 17.57 3.90
C GLY A 121 19.67 16.38 2.94
N GLN A 122 19.14 15.21 3.32
CA GLN A 122 19.08 14.04 2.44
C GLN A 122 18.10 14.31 1.31
N LYS A 123 18.53 14.05 0.07
CA LYS A 123 17.73 14.28 -1.12
C LYS A 123 17.08 12.99 -1.57
N PRO A 124 15.79 13.02 -1.98
CA PRO A 124 15.16 11.92 -2.69
C PRO A 124 15.95 11.50 -3.94
N LEU A 125 15.63 10.32 -4.42
CA LEU A 125 16.16 9.80 -5.68
C LEU A 125 15.81 10.76 -6.82
N GLN A 126 16.79 11.05 -7.67
CA GLN A 126 16.61 11.93 -8.82
C GLN A 126 15.78 11.24 -9.90
N ASN A 127 15.10 12.03 -10.73
CA ASN A 127 14.43 11.49 -11.91
C ASN A 127 15.49 10.98 -12.90
N GLU A 128 15.19 9.87 -13.59
CA GLU A 128 16.07 9.26 -14.58
C GLU A 128 15.37 9.25 -15.93
N THR A 129 16.08 9.57 -17.02
CA THR A 129 15.57 9.39 -18.38
C THR A 129 16.14 8.11 -18.96
N LEU A 130 15.27 7.20 -19.42
CA LEU A 130 15.65 5.97 -20.05
C LEU A 130 15.82 6.17 -21.55
N GLY A 131 16.90 5.63 -22.11
CA GLY A 131 17.09 5.46 -23.55
C GLY A 131 16.30 4.26 -24.10
N LEU A 132 15.04 4.11 -23.72
CA LEU A 132 14.11 3.23 -24.44
C LEU A 132 13.72 3.93 -25.76
N SER A 133 12.98 3.27 -26.65
CA SER A 133 12.56 3.85 -27.93
C SER A 133 11.55 5.01 -27.71
N GLY A 134 12.05 6.17 -27.29
CA GLY A 134 11.28 7.30 -26.76
C GLY A 134 11.97 7.88 -25.51
N HIS A 135 11.88 9.20 -25.29
CA HIS A 135 12.34 9.81 -24.05
C HIS A 135 11.39 9.41 -22.92
N VAL A 136 11.74 8.37 -22.16
CA VAL A 136 10.93 7.83 -21.08
C VAL A 136 11.47 8.34 -19.74
N LEU A 137 10.63 8.98 -18.93
CA LEU A 137 11.01 9.53 -17.62
C LEU A 137 10.59 8.57 -16.50
N ILE A 138 11.54 8.13 -15.67
CA ILE A 138 11.25 7.50 -14.37
C ILE A 138 11.33 8.57 -13.28
N PHE A 139 10.30 8.63 -12.45
CA PHE A 139 10.22 9.57 -11.33
C PHE A 139 9.45 8.95 -10.15
N THR A 140 9.50 9.62 -9.00
CA THR A 140 8.63 9.28 -7.88
C THR A 140 7.37 10.13 -7.89
N ARG A 141 6.22 9.46 -7.88
CA ARG A 141 4.94 10.10 -7.56
C ARG A 141 4.71 10.03 -6.06
N TRP A 142 4.70 11.20 -5.42
CA TRP A 142 4.52 11.31 -3.98
C TRP A 142 3.04 11.32 -3.59
N GLU A 143 2.71 10.54 -2.56
CA GLU A 143 1.48 10.70 -1.81
C GLU A 143 1.53 11.98 -0.96
N PRO A 144 0.36 12.48 -0.50
CA PRO A 144 0.31 13.55 0.48
C PRO A 144 1.11 13.21 1.74
N TRP A 145 1.57 14.26 2.43
CA TRP A 145 2.10 14.10 3.78
C TRP A 145 1.00 13.61 4.71
N GLN A 146 1.38 12.65 5.57
CA GLN A 146 0.60 12.29 6.73
C GLN A 146 0.49 13.50 7.69
N ASP A 147 -0.50 13.42 8.57
CA ASP A 147 -0.58 14.34 9.71
C ASP A 147 0.68 14.20 10.58
N CYS A 148 0.99 15.29 11.29
CA CYS A 148 2.07 15.28 12.26
C CYS A 148 1.73 14.28 13.38
N ASN A 149 2.69 13.43 13.76
CA ASN A 149 2.46 12.44 14.82
C ASN A 149 2.27 13.06 16.21
N ARG A 150 2.59 14.36 16.36
CA ARG A 150 2.49 15.14 17.60
C ARG A 150 1.97 16.53 17.28
N CYS A 151 1.35 17.15 18.27
CA CYS A 151 0.95 18.55 18.22
C CYS A 151 1.44 19.28 19.47
N GLY A 152 1.62 20.60 19.40
CA GLY A 152 2.13 21.43 20.49
C GLY A 152 3.62 21.27 20.80
N GLU A 153 4.23 20.18 20.33
CA GLU A 153 5.66 19.87 20.47
C GLU A 153 6.25 19.38 19.14
N PRO A 154 7.60 19.37 19.00
CA PRO A 154 8.24 18.83 17.81
C PRO A 154 7.82 17.39 17.55
N GLY A 155 7.36 17.14 16.33
CA GLY A 155 6.98 15.83 15.83
C GLY A 155 7.59 15.53 14.47
N GLU A 156 7.13 14.44 13.88
CA GLU A 156 7.53 13.96 12.56
C GLU A 156 6.29 13.63 11.73
N ARG A 157 6.40 13.87 10.43
CA ARG A 157 5.43 13.38 9.44
C ARG A 157 6.15 12.73 8.28
N LYS A 158 5.40 11.92 7.54
CA LYS A 158 5.95 11.04 6.51
C LYS A 158 5.09 11.05 5.26
N ARG A 159 5.68 10.73 4.11
CA ARG A 159 4.95 10.44 2.89
C ARG A 159 5.62 9.32 2.12
N LEU A 160 4.78 8.48 1.52
CA LEU A 160 5.23 7.44 0.60
C LEU A 160 5.34 8.02 -0.81
N GLY A 161 6.27 7.49 -1.56
CA GLY A 161 6.48 7.78 -2.97
C GLY A 161 6.57 6.47 -3.74
N TYR A 162 5.92 6.43 -4.90
CA TYR A 162 5.90 5.27 -5.77
C TYR A 162 6.65 5.56 -7.05
N CYS A 163 7.32 4.54 -7.60
CA CYS A 163 7.97 4.63 -8.90
C CYS A 163 6.91 4.71 -10.01
N TYR A 164 7.00 5.74 -10.83
CA TYR A 164 6.19 5.93 -12.04
C TYR A 164 7.08 6.14 -13.26
N ILE A 165 6.55 5.73 -14.42
CA ILE A 165 7.12 5.95 -15.74
C ILE A 165 6.16 6.82 -16.53
N GLU A 166 6.69 7.84 -17.20
CA GLU A 166 5.97 8.69 -18.14
C GLU A 166 6.66 8.65 -19.50
N GLU A 167 5.87 8.39 -20.53
CA GLU A 167 6.26 8.49 -21.93
C GLU A 167 5.51 9.65 -22.58
N HIS A 168 6.10 10.26 -23.61
CA HIS A 168 5.56 11.48 -24.21
C HIS A 168 4.11 11.31 -24.66
N LEU A 169 3.22 12.19 -24.19
CA LEU A 169 1.76 12.21 -24.47
C LEU A 169 0.94 11.07 -23.84
N GLU A 170 1.56 10.18 -23.08
CA GLU A 170 0.86 9.13 -22.35
C GLU A 170 0.66 9.51 -20.88
N LYS A 171 -0.33 8.88 -20.23
CA LYS A 171 -0.53 9.05 -18.79
C LYS A 171 0.58 8.30 -18.03
N PRO A 172 1.14 8.86 -16.96
CA PRO A 172 2.11 8.14 -16.14
C PRO A 172 1.54 6.83 -15.59
N MET A 173 2.34 5.77 -15.64
CA MET A 173 1.99 4.44 -15.15
C MET A 173 2.97 3.96 -14.08
N PRO A 174 2.53 3.14 -13.10
CA PRO A 174 3.44 2.49 -12.18
C PRO A 174 4.50 1.67 -12.90
N CYS A 175 5.73 1.72 -12.39
CA CYS A 175 6.91 1.20 -13.10
C CYS A 175 6.80 -0.27 -13.51
N TRP A 176 6.25 -1.14 -12.66
CA TRP A 176 6.17 -2.57 -12.97
C TRP A 176 5.02 -2.92 -13.93
N LEU A 177 3.96 -2.10 -13.95
CA LEU A 177 2.89 -2.22 -14.96
C LEU A 177 3.37 -1.76 -16.33
N TYR A 178 4.18 -0.70 -16.41
CA TYR A 178 4.76 -0.21 -17.68
C TYR A 178 5.73 -1.23 -18.29
N LEU A 179 6.63 -1.82 -17.49
CA LEU A 179 7.64 -2.73 -18.02
C LEU A 179 7.09 -4.10 -18.45
N ARG A 180 6.01 -4.58 -17.82
CA ARG A 180 5.43 -5.91 -18.07
C ARG A 180 6.50 -7.01 -18.05
N THR A 181 6.81 -7.60 -19.21
CA THR A 181 7.79 -8.69 -19.39
C THR A 181 9.22 -8.20 -19.65
N LYS A 182 9.44 -6.87 -19.80
CA LYS A 182 10.78 -6.31 -20.00
C LYS A 182 11.60 -6.46 -18.72
N LYS A 183 12.68 -7.25 -18.75
CA LYS A 183 13.61 -7.47 -17.62
C LYS A 183 14.52 -6.27 -17.31
N ALA A 184 14.15 -5.06 -17.72
CA ALA A 184 14.95 -3.88 -17.44
C ALA A 184 14.85 -3.55 -15.94
N ARG A 185 15.97 -3.63 -15.22
CA ARG A 185 16.04 -3.21 -13.82
C ARG A 185 16.85 -1.93 -13.74
N TYR A 186 16.17 -0.81 -13.55
CA TYR A 186 16.83 0.48 -13.34
C TYR A 186 16.99 0.74 -11.84
N SER A 187 18.08 1.40 -11.47
CA SER A 187 18.39 1.75 -10.06
C SER A 187 17.22 2.47 -9.40
N ARG A 188 16.55 3.36 -10.13
CA ARG A 188 15.42 4.17 -9.66
C ARG A 188 14.14 3.41 -9.39
N MET A 189 13.99 2.16 -9.87
CA MET A 189 12.76 1.38 -9.77
C MET A 189 12.51 0.80 -8.38
N ARG A 190 12.28 1.69 -7.43
CA ARG A 190 12.00 1.38 -6.04
C ARG A 190 11.09 2.46 -5.44
N PRO A 191 10.24 2.11 -4.48
CA PRO A 191 9.45 3.09 -3.76
C PRO A 191 10.36 3.94 -2.86
N GLU A 192 9.84 5.09 -2.41
CA GLU A 192 10.51 5.99 -1.49
C GLU A 192 9.66 6.29 -0.25
N LEU A 193 10.31 6.63 0.85
CA LEU A 193 9.71 7.20 2.04
C LEU A 193 10.47 8.48 2.39
N GLN A 194 9.75 9.59 2.50
CA GLN A 194 10.33 10.82 3.00
C GLN A 194 9.81 11.11 4.40
N VAL A 195 10.73 11.50 5.28
CA VAL A 195 10.46 11.93 6.66
C VAL A 195 10.86 13.38 6.81
N GLU A 196 10.02 14.16 7.50
CA GLU A 196 10.37 15.52 7.92
C GLU A 196 9.81 15.84 9.30
N ALA A 197 10.49 16.72 10.01
CA ALA A 197 10.03 17.30 11.24
C ALA A 197 8.81 18.19 10.99
N CYS A 198 7.90 18.23 11.97
CA CYS A 198 6.73 19.09 11.96
C CYS A 198 6.49 19.67 13.35
N LEU A 199 5.88 20.85 13.38
CA LEU A 199 5.39 21.48 14.60
C LEU A 199 4.04 22.10 14.27
N VAL A 200 2.97 21.48 14.76
CA VAL A 200 1.59 21.90 14.50
C VAL A 200 0.86 22.18 15.81
N PRO A 201 -0.05 23.16 15.88
CA PRO A 201 -0.88 23.37 17.07
C PRO A 201 -1.82 22.18 17.29
N CYS A 202 -2.15 21.89 18.54
CA CYS A 202 -3.16 20.87 18.86
C CYS A 202 -4.56 21.33 18.45
N ASN A 203 -5.36 20.39 17.98
CA ASN A 203 -6.74 20.64 17.61
C ASN A 203 -7.63 19.61 18.32
N HIS A 204 -8.00 19.94 19.54
CA HIS A 204 -8.79 19.09 20.43
C HIS A 204 -10.14 18.65 19.85
N VAL A 205 -10.69 19.37 18.87
CA VAL A 205 -11.93 18.95 18.19
C VAL A 205 -11.69 17.76 17.26
N LYS A 206 -10.53 17.70 16.60
CA LYS A 206 -10.15 16.56 15.76
C LYS A 206 -9.63 15.36 16.57
N GLU A 207 -9.07 15.60 17.75
CA GLU A 207 -8.53 14.55 18.63
C GLU A 207 -9.63 13.68 19.28
N ILE A 208 -10.84 14.23 19.50
CA ILE A 208 -11.98 13.49 20.09
C ILE A 208 -12.55 12.45 19.13
N ASP A 209 -12.40 12.64 17.81
CA ASP A 209 -12.91 11.73 16.76
C ASP A 209 -11.88 10.67 16.33
N GLN A 210 -10.72 10.59 16.99
CA GLN A 210 -9.69 9.61 16.62
C GLN A 210 -9.90 8.28 17.38
N PRO A 211 -9.91 7.13 16.67
CA PRO A 211 -9.85 5.84 17.35
C PRO A 211 -8.54 5.74 18.14
N TYR A 212 -8.66 5.28 19.40
CA TYR A 212 -7.61 5.20 20.41
C TYR A 212 -6.20 4.86 19.87
N PHE A 213 -5.23 5.73 20.14
CA PHE A 213 -3.82 5.50 19.84
C PHE A 213 -3.16 4.60 20.90
N ILE A 214 -2.46 3.57 20.44
CA ILE A 214 -1.50 2.82 21.26
C ILE A 214 -0.11 3.39 20.96
N PHE A 215 0.52 3.98 21.97
CA PHE A 215 1.91 4.45 21.89
C PHE A 215 2.87 3.32 22.22
N ASP A 216 4.01 3.27 21.55
CA ASP A 216 5.19 2.53 22.00
C ASP A 216 6.45 3.38 21.73
N ILE A 217 7.49 3.17 22.52
CA ILE A 217 8.74 3.95 22.52
C ILE A 217 9.92 3.01 22.26
N TYR A 218 10.64 3.15 21.14
CA TYR A 218 11.91 2.43 20.92
C TYR A 218 13.14 3.34 20.75
N GLN A 219 14.24 2.89 21.35
CA GLN A 219 15.59 3.46 21.27
C GLN A 219 16.33 2.94 20.03
N LEU A 220 16.93 3.85 19.26
CA LEU A 220 17.71 3.56 18.06
C LEU A 220 19.03 2.84 18.42
N GLY A 221 19.17 1.56 18.09
CA GLY A 221 20.49 0.91 18.16
C GLY A 221 20.49 -0.61 18.22
N LYS A 222 20.29 -1.29 17.08
CA LYS A 222 21.05 -2.49 16.65
C LYS A 222 20.48 -3.05 15.34
N LEU A 223 21.34 -3.16 14.33
CA LEU A 223 21.09 -3.90 13.09
C LEU A 223 20.72 -5.36 13.39
N THR A 224 19.51 -5.79 12.99
CA THR A 224 19.19 -7.15 12.56
C THR A 224 18.02 -7.10 11.56
N ASN A 225 18.04 -7.96 10.54
CA ASN A 225 17.11 -8.01 9.39
C ASN A 225 15.62 -8.11 9.77
N ASN A 226 14.90 -6.99 9.87
CA ASN A 226 13.44 -6.98 10.01
C ASN A 226 12.81 -6.00 9.01
N VAL A 227 11.94 -6.49 8.13
CA VAL A 227 10.98 -5.69 7.34
C VAL A 227 9.64 -5.71 8.08
N TRP A 228 9.15 -4.53 8.47
CA TRP A 228 7.76 -4.28 8.86
C TRP A 228 7.37 -2.87 8.42
N LEU A 229 6.51 -2.74 7.41
CA LEU A 229 5.72 -1.53 7.16
C LEU A 229 4.26 -1.92 7.03
N THR A 230 3.49 -1.58 8.06
CA THR A 230 2.02 -1.50 8.11
C THR A 230 1.67 -0.11 8.63
N CYS A 231 0.87 0.67 7.88
CA CYS A 231 -0.01 1.72 8.43
C CYS A 231 -0.97 2.29 7.37
N PRO A 232 -2.20 1.78 7.30
CA PRO A 232 -3.36 2.61 7.05
C PRO A 232 -3.82 3.18 8.40
N LEU A 233 -3.97 4.51 8.48
CA LEU A 233 -4.31 5.30 9.68
C LEU A 233 -3.25 5.28 10.80
N ALA A 234 -2.26 6.17 10.63
CA ALA A 234 -1.33 6.73 11.62
C ALA A 234 -0.26 5.82 12.31
N SER A 235 1.00 6.22 12.11
CA SER A 235 2.24 5.84 12.83
C SER A 235 2.98 4.55 12.45
N ILE A 236 3.96 4.66 11.54
CA ILE A 236 4.95 3.58 11.27
C ILE A 236 6.16 3.55 12.22
N TYR A 237 6.11 4.15 13.42
CA TYR A 237 7.12 3.89 14.44
C TYR A 237 6.47 3.52 15.77
N ARG A 238 6.86 2.35 16.27
CA ARG A 238 7.06 2.04 17.70
C ARG A 238 8.47 2.50 18.07
#